data_AF-A0A6J5GW59-F1
#
_entry.id   AF-A0A6J5GW59-F1
#
_cell.length_a   1.000
_cell.length_b   1.000
_cell.length_c   1.000
_cell.angle_alpha   90.00
_cell.angle_beta   90.00
_cell.angle_gamma   90.00
#
_symmetry.space_group_name_H-M   'P 1'
#
loop_
_entity.id
_entity.type
_entity.pdbx_description
1 polymer ?
#
loop_
_entity_poly.entity_id
_entity_poly.type
_entity_poly.pdbx_seq_one_letter_code
_entity_poly.pdbx_strand_id
1 'polypeptide(L)'
;MAAPLTGAADKAALHRSSGGALAVDMESHLAAAAAAERGLPFAVCRAVVDPAWRSLPKAAMAGLRDDGSTAVLPILRELARDPLQLGGLLRVAADAGAARKALTAARRVLTASGAFFPGFPG
;
A
#
# COMPACT_ATOMS: atom_id res chain seq x y z
N MET A 1 -0.98 -20.12 1.94
CA MET A 1 -1.15 -18.66 1.82
C MET A 1 0.23 -18.05 1.62
N ALA A 2 0.41 -17.12 0.67
CA ALA A 2 1.72 -16.54 0.41
C ALA A 2 2.07 -15.53 1.52
N ALA A 3 3.27 -15.64 2.10
CA ALA A 3 3.75 -14.71 3.11
C ALA A 3 4.23 -13.40 2.45
N PRO A 4 4.05 -12.24 3.11
CA PRO A 4 4.51 -10.96 2.59
C PRO A 4 6.05 -10.88 2.54
N LEU A 5 6.56 -10.24 1.49
CA LEU A 5 8.00 -10.01 1.29
C LEU A 5 8.46 -8.81 2.13
N THR A 6 9.25 -9.07 3.18
CA THR A 6 9.66 -8.05 4.14
C THR A 6 11.12 -7.61 3.99
N GLY A 7 11.97 -8.44 3.36
CA GLY A 7 13.40 -8.20 3.18
C GLY A 7 13.74 -7.51 1.85
N ALA A 8 14.69 -6.57 1.89
CA ALA A 8 15.16 -5.86 0.69
C ALA A 8 15.75 -6.80 -0.39
N ALA A 9 16.44 -7.87 0.02
CA ALA A 9 17.00 -8.86 -0.90
C ALA A 9 15.90 -9.62 -1.68
N ASP A 10 14.85 -10.05 -0.99
CA ASP A 10 13.74 -10.77 -1.61
C ASP A 10 12.93 -9.86 -2.52
N LYS A 11 12.71 -8.60 -2.11
CA LYS A 11 12.12 -7.55 -2.96
C LYS A 11 12.95 -7.32 -4.23
N ALA A 12 14.27 -7.27 -4.13
CA ALA A 12 15.15 -7.10 -5.29
C ALA A 12 15.16 -8.30 -6.23
N ALA A 13 15.10 -9.53 -5.69
CA ALA A 13 14.96 -10.74 -6.49
C ALA A 13 13.64 -10.74 -7.27
N LEU A 14 12.54 -10.39 -6.61
CA LEU A 14 11.23 -10.31 -7.25
C LEU A 14 11.19 -9.23 -8.34
N HIS A 15 11.77 -8.05 -8.09
CA HIS A 15 11.85 -6.98 -9.08
C HIS A 15 12.56 -7.43 -10.36
N ARG A 16 13.69 -8.16 -10.25
CA ARG A 16 14.39 -8.72 -11.43
C ARG A 16 13.54 -9.77 -12.15
N SER A 17 12.95 -10.71 -11.41
CA SER A 17 12.17 -11.82 -11.99
C SER A 17 10.87 -11.37 -12.66
N SER A 18 10.29 -10.25 -12.21
CA SER A 18 9.06 -9.68 -12.76
C SER A 18 9.29 -8.80 -14.00
N GLY A 19 10.53 -8.68 -14.48
CA GLY A 19 10.86 -7.79 -15.59
C GLY A 19 10.84 -6.31 -15.22
N GLY A 20 11.03 -5.97 -13.94
CA GLY A 20 11.17 -4.59 -13.49
C GLY A 20 9.90 -3.94 -12.95
N ALA A 21 9.00 -4.71 -12.29
CA ALA A 21 7.79 -4.15 -11.70
C ALA A 21 8.10 -2.96 -10.77
N LEU A 22 7.37 -1.85 -10.96
CA LEU A 22 7.61 -0.58 -10.24
C LEU A 22 6.98 -0.54 -8.84
N ALA A 23 5.88 -1.28 -8.65
CA ALA A 23 5.16 -1.40 -7.38
C ALA A 23 4.35 -2.70 -7.35
N VAL A 24 4.07 -3.20 -6.15
CA VAL A 24 3.23 -4.37 -5.90
C VAL A 24 2.23 -4.00 -4.81
N ASP A 25 1.00 -4.46 -4.95
CA ASP A 25 -0.04 -4.39 -3.93
C ASP A 25 -0.85 -5.70 -3.94
N MET A 26 -1.63 -5.97 -2.89
CA MET A 26 -2.32 -7.25 -2.73
C MET A 26 -3.80 -7.18 -3.11
N GLU A 27 -4.40 -5.99 -3.20
CA GLU A 27 -5.84 -5.79 -3.25
C GLU A 27 -6.36 -5.34 -4.62
N SER A 28 -5.54 -4.67 -5.42
CA SER A 28 -6.00 -4.04 -6.68
C SER A 28 -6.46 -5.05 -7.71
N HIS A 29 -5.91 -6.27 -7.70
CA HIS A 29 -6.32 -7.31 -8.65
C HIS A 29 -7.78 -7.74 -8.44
N LEU A 30 -8.23 -7.83 -7.18
CA LEU A 30 -9.63 -8.14 -6.86
C LEU A 30 -10.56 -7.00 -7.26
N ALA A 31 -10.16 -5.77 -7.00
CA ALA A 31 -10.92 -4.59 -7.40
C ALA A 31 -11.03 -4.47 -8.94
N ALA A 32 -9.95 -4.78 -9.66
CA ALA A 32 -9.93 -4.82 -11.12
C ALA A 32 -10.88 -5.88 -11.68
N ALA A 33 -10.86 -7.09 -11.12
CA ALA A 33 -11.76 -8.18 -11.53
C ALA A 33 -13.23 -7.79 -11.33
N ALA A 34 -13.58 -7.27 -10.15
CA ALA A 34 -14.94 -6.85 -9.85
C ALA A 34 -15.45 -5.71 -10.75
N ALA A 35 -14.56 -4.78 -11.15
CA ALA A 35 -14.88 -3.71 -12.10
C ALA A 35 -15.10 -4.27 -13.53
N ALA A 36 -14.23 -5.20 -13.97
CA ALA A 36 -14.35 -5.85 -15.27
C ALA A 36 -15.66 -6.63 -15.41
N GLU A 37 -16.05 -7.39 -14.38
CA GLU A 37 -17.34 -8.10 -14.32
C GLU A 37 -18.55 -7.18 -14.50
N ARG A 38 -18.42 -5.90 -14.14
CA ARG A 38 -19.49 -4.90 -14.17
C ARG A 38 -19.36 -3.90 -15.31
N GLY A 39 -18.38 -4.07 -16.19
CA GLY A 39 -18.09 -3.14 -17.28
C GLY A 39 -17.72 -1.73 -16.80
N LEU A 40 -17.18 -1.59 -15.59
CA LEU A 40 -16.84 -0.30 -15.01
C LEU A 40 -15.40 0.09 -15.35
N PRO A 41 -15.14 1.37 -15.66
CA PRO A 41 -13.79 1.88 -15.81
C PRO A 41 -13.05 1.81 -14.47
N PHE A 42 -11.79 1.40 -14.52
CA PHE A 42 -10.98 1.13 -13.33
C PHE A 42 -9.60 1.76 -13.46
N ALA A 43 -9.15 2.40 -12.38
CA ALA A 43 -7.76 2.82 -12.25
C ALA A 43 -7.28 2.64 -10.82
N VAL A 44 -5.97 2.45 -10.69
CA VAL A 44 -5.27 2.33 -9.42
C VAL A 44 -4.28 3.48 -9.32
N CYS A 45 -4.33 4.21 -8.22
CA CYS A 45 -3.26 5.12 -7.84
C CYS A 45 -2.61 4.57 -6.57
N ARG A 46 -1.28 4.45 -6.60
CA ARG A 46 -0.49 3.82 -5.55
C ARG A 46 0.44 4.83 -4.92
N ALA A 47 0.56 4.77 -3.61
CA ALA A 47 1.59 5.47 -2.88
C ALA A 47 2.48 4.45 -2.18
N VAL A 48 3.78 4.49 -2.50
CA VAL A 48 4.76 3.53 -1.99
C VAL A 48 5.26 4.01 -0.63
N VAL A 49 4.90 3.30 0.43
CA VAL A 49 5.30 3.63 1.82
C VAL A 49 6.49 2.78 2.30
N ASP A 50 6.78 1.67 1.61
CA ASP A 50 7.85 0.73 1.92
C ASP A 50 8.76 0.49 0.69
N PRO A 51 9.72 1.40 0.40
CA PRO A 51 10.52 1.30 -0.81
C PRO A 51 11.33 -0.01 -0.85
N ALA A 52 11.56 -0.54 -2.06
CA ALA A 52 12.14 -1.87 -2.27
C ALA A 52 13.53 -2.10 -1.64
N TRP A 53 14.29 -1.02 -1.45
CA TRP A 53 15.63 -1.04 -0.84
C TRP A 53 15.61 -1.06 0.69
N ARG A 54 14.44 -0.94 1.33
CA ARG A 54 14.29 -0.88 2.78
C ARG A 54 13.54 -2.10 3.31
N SER A 55 14.17 -2.81 4.24
CA SER A 55 13.50 -3.85 5.01
C SER A 55 12.51 -3.24 6.01
N LEU A 56 11.40 -3.92 6.25
CA LEU A 56 10.42 -3.47 7.24
C LEU A 56 10.99 -3.57 8.66
N PRO A 57 10.74 -2.59 9.56
CA PRO A 57 11.12 -2.69 10.96
C PRO A 57 10.46 -3.90 11.63
N LYS A 58 11.14 -4.51 12.61
CA LYS A 58 10.60 -5.65 13.37
C LYS A 58 9.24 -5.36 13.99
N ALA A 59 9.02 -4.14 14.49
CA ALA A 59 7.74 -3.71 15.03
C ALA A 59 6.59 -3.74 14.00
N ALA A 60 6.87 -3.38 12.75
CA ALA A 60 5.87 -3.43 11.67
C ALA A 60 5.52 -4.88 11.29
N MET A 61 6.54 -5.76 11.27
CA MET A 61 6.33 -7.19 11.04
C MET A 61 5.56 -7.85 12.18
N ALA A 62 5.79 -7.45 13.44
CA ALA A 62 5.08 -7.98 14.62
C ALA A 62 3.59 -7.58 14.65
N GLY A 63 3.22 -6.49 13.98
CA GLY A 63 1.84 -6.05 13.85
C GLY A 63 1.08 -6.69 12.70
N LEU A 64 1.75 -7.39 11.78
CA LEU A 64 1.12 -8.01 10.62
C LEU A 64 0.47 -9.34 11.04
N ARG A 65 -0.86 -9.41 10.94
CA ARG A 65 -1.59 -10.66 11.13
C ARG A 65 -1.89 -11.32 9.78
N ASP A 66 -2.07 -12.63 9.79
CA ASP A 66 -2.38 -13.44 8.61
C ASP A 66 -3.71 -13.03 7.95
N ASP A 67 -4.59 -12.34 8.68
CA ASP A 67 -5.87 -11.79 8.21
C ASP A 67 -5.77 -10.37 7.64
N GLY A 68 -4.56 -9.79 7.56
CA GLY A 68 -4.33 -8.42 7.09
C GLY A 68 -4.67 -7.33 8.12
N SER A 69 -5.14 -7.69 9.31
CA SER A 69 -5.38 -6.72 10.40
C SER A 69 -4.07 -6.33 11.09
N THR A 70 -3.98 -5.08 11.54
CA THR A 70 -2.81 -4.62 12.30
C THR A 70 -3.04 -4.86 13.79
N ALA A 71 -2.19 -5.66 14.42
CA ALA A 71 -2.19 -5.83 15.87
C ALA A 71 -1.44 -4.66 16.55
N VAL A 72 -2.19 -3.80 17.23
CA VAL A 72 -1.64 -2.59 17.89
C VAL A 72 -0.78 -2.93 19.13
N LEU A 73 -1.15 -3.95 19.90
CA LEU A 73 -0.44 -4.35 21.13
C LEU A 73 1.02 -4.79 20.88
N PRO A 74 1.31 -5.65 19.90
CA PRO A 74 2.69 -6.01 19.54
C PRO A 74 3.54 -4.83 19.08
N ILE A 75 2.95 -3.88 18.33
CA ILE A 75 3.62 -2.65 17.88
C ILE A 75 4.05 -1.82 19.10
N LEU A 76 3.14 -1.59 20.06
CA LEU A 76 3.44 -0.84 21.28
C LEU A 76 4.53 -1.52 22.15
N ARG A 77 4.54 -2.85 22.19
CA ARG A 77 5.52 -3.62 22.98
C ARG A 77 6.94 -3.55 22.38
N GLU A 78 7.06 -3.57 21.06
CA GLU A 78 8.36 -3.36 20.39
C GLU A 78 8.81 -1.90 20.46
N LEU A 79 7.87 -0.96 20.36
CA LEU A 79 8.16 0.46 20.53
C LEU A 79 8.69 0.80 21.93
N ALA A 80 8.21 0.09 22.95
CA ALA A 80 8.72 0.18 24.32
C ALA A 80 10.11 -0.44 24.50
N ARG A 81 10.52 -1.38 23.62
CA ARG A 81 11.85 -2.01 23.64
C ARG A 81 12.91 -1.21 22.89
N ASP A 82 12.49 -0.48 21.85
CA ASP A 82 13.38 0.37 21.06
C ASP A 82 12.66 1.67 20.65
N PRO A 83 12.68 2.70 21.53
CA PRO A 83 11.96 3.95 21.31
C PRO A 83 12.53 4.77 20.15
N LEU A 84 13.73 4.47 19.63
CA LEU A 84 14.25 5.15 18.43
C LEU A 84 13.44 4.84 17.17
N GLN A 85 12.64 3.75 17.18
CA GLN A 85 11.75 3.38 16.07
C GLN A 85 10.51 4.28 15.96
N LEU A 86 10.15 5.04 17.00
CA LEU A 86 9.05 6.01 16.99
C LEU A 86 9.17 7.00 15.85
N GLY A 87 10.37 7.56 15.64
CA GLY A 87 10.60 8.54 14.58
C GLY A 87 10.41 7.96 13.18
N GLY A 88 10.81 6.70 12.97
CA GLY A 88 10.57 5.98 11.71
C GLY A 88 9.09 5.69 11.48
N LEU A 89 8.37 5.26 12.53
CA LEU A 89 6.95 4.95 12.46
C LEU A 89 6.09 6.20 12.19
N LEU A 90 6.39 7.32 12.87
CA LEU A 90 5.71 8.59 12.63
C LEU A 90 5.93 9.10 11.21
N ARG A 91 7.11 8.86 10.63
CA ARG A 91 7.41 9.22 9.24
C ARG A 91 6.56 8.40 8.27
N VAL A 92 6.48 7.08 8.46
CA VAL A 92 5.62 6.20 7.66
C VAL A 92 4.15 6.64 7.76
N ALA A 93 3.68 6.99 8.97
CA ALA A 93 2.32 7.48 9.17
C ALA A 93 2.07 8.82 8.46
N ALA A 94 3.04 9.74 8.50
CA ALA A 94 2.96 11.02 7.80
C ALA A 94 2.94 10.82 6.27
N ASP A 95 3.83 9.97 5.75
CA ASP A 95 3.92 9.62 4.33
C ASP A 95 2.62 8.98 3.85
N ALA A 96 2.06 8.02 4.62
CA ALA A 96 0.76 7.41 4.34
C ALA A 96 -0.39 8.43 4.38
N GLY A 97 -0.35 9.39 5.30
CA GLY A 97 -1.31 10.49 5.37
C GLY A 97 -1.25 11.41 4.15
N ALA A 98 -0.05 11.81 3.72
CA ALA A 98 0.16 12.63 2.53
C ALA A 98 -0.30 11.90 1.26
N ALA A 99 0.07 10.64 1.14
CA ALA A 99 -0.39 9.73 0.09
C ALA A 99 -1.92 9.69 0.00
N ARG A 100 -2.61 9.43 1.12
CA ARG A 100 -4.07 9.37 1.16
C ARG A 100 -4.72 10.69 0.74
N LYS A 101 -4.15 11.83 1.13
CA LYS A 101 -4.62 13.16 0.71
C LYS A 101 -4.47 13.33 -0.81
N ALA A 102 -3.32 13.00 -1.37
CA ALA A 102 -3.06 13.06 -2.81
C ALA A 102 -4.03 12.16 -3.59
N LEU A 103 -4.25 10.93 -3.12
CA LEU A 103 -5.22 9.98 -3.71
C LEU A 103 -6.65 10.53 -3.69
N THR A 104 -7.05 11.15 -2.57
CA THR A 104 -8.38 11.75 -2.43
C THR A 104 -8.56 12.94 -3.36
N ALA A 105 -7.53 13.77 -3.52
CA ALA A 105 -7.54 14.90 -4.43
C ALA A 105 -7.59 14.44 -5.89
N ALA A 106 -6.75 13.47 -6.28
CA ALA A 106 -6.75 12.88 -7.61
C ALA A 106 -8.12 12.28 -7.95
N ARG A 107 -8.72 11.50 -7.04
CA ARG A 107 -10.08 10.98 -7.22
C ARG A 107 -11.10 12.08 -7.52
N ARG A 108 -11.08 13.18 -6.77
CA ARG A 108 -12.01 14.30 -6.97
C ARG A 108 -11.85 14.93 -8.35
N VAL A 109 -10.61 15.19 -8.78
CA VAL A 109 -10.32 15.76 -10.11
C VAL A 109 -10.78 14.81 -11.21
N LEU A 110 -10.47 13.52 -11.08
CA LEU A 110 -10.82 12.49 -12.05
C LEU A 110 -12.34 12.24 -12.17
N THR A 111 -13.08 12.38 -11.07
CA THR A 111 -14.54 12.36 -11.09
C THR A 111 -15.10 13.64 -11.74
N ALA A 112 -14.58 14.81 -11.37
CA ALA A 112 -15.06 16.10 -11.90
C ALA A 112 -14.76 16.29 -13.39
N SER A 113 -13.68 15.70 -13.90
CA SER A 113 -13.31 15.80 -15.32
C SER A 113 -14.08 14.86 -16.25
N GLY A 114 -14.93 13.97 -15.71
CA GLY A 114 -15.62 12.95 -16.49
C GLY A 114 -14.68 11.87 -17.07
N ALA A 115 -13.39 11.89 -16.72
CA ALA A 115 -12.38 10.97 -17.26
C ALA A 115 -12.66 9.49 -16.95
N PHE A 116 -13.48 9.21 -15.93
CA PHE A 116 -13.95 7.87 -15.56
C PHE A 116 -15.42 7.61 -15.91
N PHE A 117 -16.13 8.53 -16.55
CA PHE A 117 -17.52 8.33 -16.95
C PHE A 117 -17.80 8.98 -18.32
N PRO A 118 -17.34 8.37 -19.43
CA PRO A 118 -17.86 8.74 -20.73
C PRO A 118 -19.30 8.17 -20.83
N GLY A 119 -20.30 8.89 -20.34
CA GLY A 119 -21.73 8.60 -20.63
C GLY A 119 -22.74 8.56 -19.47
N PHE A 120 -22.40 8.92 -18.23
CA PHE A 120 -23.41 9.03 -17.15
C PHE A 120 -23.87 10.50 -17.01
N PRO A 121 -25.15 10.84 -17.26
CA PRO A 121 -25.67 12.16 -16.92
C PRO A 121 -25.75 12.28 -15.39
N GLY A 122 -25.34 13.45 -14.88
CA GLY A 122 -25.46 13.81 -13.46
C GLY A 122 -26.89 14.14 -13.04
#